data_AF-A0A4Y7JTL8-F1
#
_entry.id   AF-A0A4Y7JTL8-F1
#
_cell.length_a   1.000
_cell.length_b   1.000
_cell.length_c   1.000
_cell.angle_alpha   90.00
_cell.angle_beta   90.00
_cell.angle_gamma   90.00
#
_symmetry.space_group_name_H-M   'P 1'
#
loop_
_entity.id
_entity.type
_entity.pdbx_description
1 polymer ?
#
loop_
_entity_poly.entity_id
_entity_poly.type
_entity_poly.pdbx_seq_one_letter_code
_entity_poly.pdbx_strand_id
1 'polypeptide(L)'
;MSWDTDPQLFLYQYGYVYRITKEFGTNIVAIDLLEGEELSFSKHLSLVNNKENDYYAFKASFPEYGIAKLINSQGLVITWDHNNFTGTWSREELNSPFWSLPGIKTPEIVHAQKENSELEAKISKLEGENKAIKKEKEEADGNPTYM
;
A
#
# COMPACT_ATOMS: atom_id res chain seq x y z
N MET A 1 -13.76 5.39 -1.07
CA MET A 1 -12.79 4.46 -0.43
C MET A 1 -11.90 3.95 -1.54
N SER A 2 -10.58 4.15 -1.47
CA SER A 2 -9.69 3.78 -2.57
C SER A 2 -9.00 2.46 -2.26
N TRP A 3 -9.06 1.50 -3.19
CA TRP A 3 -8.51 0.15 -3.03
C TRP A 3 -7.00 0.16 -2.79
N ASP A 4 -6.27 1.07 -3.44
CA ASP A 4 -4.83 1.22 -3.26
C ASP A 4 -4.44 1.65 -1.83
N THR A 5 -5.36 2.32 -1.12
CA THR A 5 -5.16 2.82 0.26
C THR A 5 -5.76 1.95 1.37
N ASP A 6 -6.67 1.02 1.03
CA ASP A 6 -7.34 0.15 2.03
C ASP A 6 -6.88 -1.31 1.85
N PRO A 7 -5.99 -1.82 2.72
CA PRO A 7 -5.45 -3.17 2.58
C PRO A 7 -6.47 -4.29 2.84
N GLN A 8 -7.67 -3.97 3.35
CA GLN A 8 -8.75 -4.95 3.53
C GLN A 8 -9.56 -5.16 2.25
N LEU A 9 -9.33 -4.36 1.20
CA LEU A 9 -10.02 -4.48 -0.07
C LEU A 9 -9.22 -5.35 -1.03
N PHE A 10 -9.88 -6.35 -1.61
CA PHE A 10 -9.29 -7.27 -2.57
C PHE A 10 -10.00 -7.19 -3.89
N LEU A 11 -9.24 -6.97 -4.96
CA LEU A 11 -9.71 -7.13 -6.33
C LEU A 11 -9.85 -8.61 -6.65
N TYR A 12 -10.96 -8.96 -7.27
CA TYR A 12 -11.26 -10.26 -7.81
C TYR A 12 -11.72 -10.11 -9.26
N GLN A 13 -11.66 -11.19 -10.01
CA GLN A 13 -12.23 -11.42 -11.34
C GLN A 13 -13.13 -10.29 -11.89
N TYR A 14 -12.87 -9.82 -13.12
CA TYR A 14 -13.65 -8.75 -13.79
C TYR A 14 -13.77 -7.42 -13.03
N GLY A 15 -13.09 -7.24 -11.90
CA GLY A 15 -13.14 -6.00 -11.15
C GLY A 15 -14.03 -5.99 -9.91
N TYR A 16 -14.50 -7.14 -9.43
CA TYR A 16 -15.22 -7.15 -8.16
C TYR A 16 -14.27 -6.83 -7.01
N VAL A 17 -14.74 -6.05 -6.03
CA VAL A 17 -13.99 -5.81 -4.80
C VAL A 17 -14.69 -6.43 -3.61
N TYR A 18 -13.95 -7.26 -2.90
CA TYR A 18 -14.38 -7.85 -1.64
C TYR A 18 -13.66 -7.16 -0.49
N ARG A 19 -14.39 -6.92 0.60
CA ARG A 19 -13.75 -6.57 1.87
C ARG A 19 -13.53 -7.84 2.67
N ILE A 20 -12.31 -8.03 3.13
CA ILE A 20 -11.92 -9.21 3.93
C ILE A 20 -11.33 -8.69 5.23
N THR A 21 -12.04 -8.97 6.32
CA THR A 21 -11.67 -8.53 7.68
C THR A 21 -10.88 -9.58 8.45
N LYS A 22 -10.72 -10.76 7.87
CA LYS A 22 -9.93 -11.85 8.44
C LYS A 22 -8.43 -11.55 8.38
N GLU A 23 -7.75 -12.03 9.41
CA GLU A 23 -6.30 -11.88 9.50
C GLU A 23 -5.57 -12.78 8.50
N PHE A 24 -4.39 -12.34 8.08
CA PHE A 24 -3.54 -13.13 7.21
C PHE A 24 -3.17 -14.47 7.86
N GLY A 25 -3.29 -15.56 7.09
CA GLY A 25 -2.98 -16.92 7.54
C GLY A 25 -4.15 -17.66 8.17
N THR A 26 -5.29 -17.02 8.42
CA THR A 26 -6.50 -17.72 8.87
C THR A 26 -7.26 -18.33 7.69
N ASN A 27 -7.90 -19.48 7.88
CA ASN A 27 -8.76 -20.06 6.85
C ASN A 27 -9.89 -19.08 6.47
N ILE A 28 -10.13 -18.91 5.17
CA ILE A 28 -11.17 -18.04 4.62
C ILE A 28 -12.29 -18.92 4.09
N VAL A 29 -13.53 -18.61 4.48
CA VAL A 29 -14.74 -19.28 3.97
C VAL A 29 -15.65 -18.28 3.25
N ALA A 30 -16.66 -18.77 2.53
CA ALA A 30 -17.48 -17.91 1.65
C ALA A 30 -18.15 -16.74 2.41
N ILE A 31 -18.56 -16.96 3.66
CA ILE A 31 -19.18 -15.91 4.49
C ILE A 31 -18.21 -14.78 4.89
N ASP A 32 -16.90 -15.02 4.78
CA ASP A 32 -15.88 -14.01 5.09
C ASP A 32 -15.65 -13.07 3.90
N LEU A 33 -16.13 -13.44 2.71
CA LEU A 33 -16.14 -12.59 1.52
C LEU A 33 -17.36 -11.68 1.59
N LEU A 34 -17.23 -10.58 2.33
CA LEU A 34 -18.25 -9.54 2.33
C LEU A 34 -18.16 -8.82 0.99
N GLU A 35 -19.15 -9.06 0.12
CA GLU A 35 -19.27 -8.37 -1.17
C GLU A 35 -19.35 -6.87 -0.89
N GLY A 36 -18.27 -6.17 -1.26
CA GLY A 36 -18.06 -4.79 -0.87
C GLY A 36 -18.79 -3.83 -1.80
N GLU A 37 -18.76 -4.12 -3.11
CA GLU A 37 -19.45 -3.45 -4.22
C GLU A 37 -18.90 -4.01 -5.55
N GLU A 38 -19.70 -4.01 -6.63
CA GLU A 38 -19.15 -4.06 -8.00
C GLU A 38 -18.46 -2.72 -8.25
N LEU A 39 -17.17 -2.73 -8.64
CA LEU A 39 -16.44 -1.48 -8.83
C LEU A 39 -17.10 -0.62 -9.92
N SER A 40 -17.78 0.45 -9.52
CA SER A 40 -17.78 1.70 -10.28
C SER A 40 -16.37 2.29 -10.15
N PHE A 41 -15.46 1.72 -10.95
CA PHE A 41 -14.01 1.93 -10.87
C PHE A 41 -13.55 3.40 -10.82
N SER A 42 -14.35 4.34 -11.34
CA SER A 42 -14.06 5.78 -11.30
C SER A 42 -14.03 6.37 -9.88
N LYS A 43 -14.61 5.70 -8.86
CA LYS A 43 -14.67 6.21 -7.47
C LYS A 43 -13.68 5.57 -6.51
N HIS A 44 -13.09 4.43 -6.89
CA HIS A 44 -12.38 3.53 -5.96
C HIS A 44 -10.99 3.06 -6.45
N LEU A 45 -10.66 3.24 -7.74
CA LEU A 45 -9.30 3.05 -8.28
C LEU A 45 -8.64 4.37 -8.67
N SER A 46 -9.02 5.45 -7.99
CA SER A 46 -8.30 6.68 -8.12
C SER A 46 -6.88 6.48 -7.64
N LEU A 47 -5.91 6.54 -8.57
CA LEU A 47 -4.65 7.19 -8.23
C LEU A 47 -5.03 8.48 -7.49
N VAL A 48 -4.34 8.79 -6.39
CA VAL A 48 -4.53 9.89 -5.40
C VAL A 48 -5.35 11.13 -5.85
N ASN A 49 -5.36 11.48 -7.14
CA ASN A 49 -6.05 12.60 -7.75
C ASN A 49 -7.45 12.32 -8.37
N ASN A 50 -7.94 11.07 -8.36
CA ASN A 50 -9.34 10.71 -8.70
C ASN A 50 -9.80 11.20 -10.08
N LYS A 51 -8.96 11.02 -11.11
CA LYS A 51 -9.27 11.42 -12.49
C LYS A 51 -9.80 10.24 -13.30
N GLU A 52 -10.79 10.50 -14.14
CA GLU A 52 -11.44 9.51 -15.01
C GLU A 52 -10.46 8.80 -15.97
N ASN A 53 -9.39 9.48 -16.38
CA ASN A 53 -8.34 8.90 -17.24
C ASN A 53 -7.55 7.76 -16.55
N ASP A 54 -7.42 7.80 -15.22
CA ASP A 54 -6.66 6.79 -14.47
C ASP A 54 -7.40 5.44 -14.49
N TYR A 55 -8.73 5.48 -14.53
CA TYR A 55 -9.57 4.29 -14.69
C TYR A 55 -9.35 3.62 -16.04
N TYR A 56 -9.39 4.38 -17.14
CA TYR A 56 -9.18 3.80 -18.47
C TYR A 56 -7.80 3.16 -18.63
N ALA A 57 -6.76 3.79 -18.07
CA ALA A 57 -5.41 3.24 -18.05
C ALA A 57 -5.33 1.94 -17.23
N PHE A 58 -5.96 1.90 -16.06
CA PHE A 58 -6.03 0.70 -15.23
C PHE A 58 -6.78 -0.44 -15.95
N LYS A 59 -7.97 -0.15 -16.49
CA LYS A 59 -8.80 -1.14 -17.20
C LYS A 59 -8.08 -1.72 -18.41
N ALA A 60 -7.37 -0.89 -19.18
CA ALA A 60 -6.58 -1.33 -20.32
C ALA A 60 -5.40 -2.25 -19.92
N SER A 61 -4.93 -2.14 -18.67
CA SER A 61 -3.82 -2.93 -18.13
C SER A 61 -4.29 -4.19 -17.39
N PHE A 62 -5.59 -4.30 -17.10
CA PHE A 62 -6.14 -5.44 -16.37
C PHE A 62 -6.25 -6.67 -17.29
N PRO A 63 -5.94 -7.89 -16.83
CA PRO A 63 -6.02 -9.09 -17.66
C PRO A 63 -7.44 -9.30 -18.20
N GLU A 64 -7.58 -9.52 -19.52
CA GLU A 64 -8.87 -9.71 -20.20
C GLU A 64 -9.66 -10.91 -19.66
N TYR A 65 -8.96 -11.96 -19.25
CA TYR A 65 -9.54 -13.16 -18.64
C TYR A 65 -9.79 -13.02 -17.13
N GLY A 66 -9.46 -11.86 -16.55
CA GLY A 66 -9.53 -11.59 -15.13
C GLY A 66 -8.41 -12.27 -14.31
N ILE A 67 -8.47 -12.06 -13.00
CA ILE A 67 -7.57 -12.67 -12.03
C ILE A 67 -8.39 -13.69 -11.24
N ALA A 68 -8.04 -14.98 -11.32
CA ALA A 68 -8.72 -16.07 -10.60
C ALA A 68 -8.29 -16.19 -9.12
N LYS A 69 -7.91 -15.05 -8.53
CA LYS A 69 -7.45 -14.92 -7.14
C LYS A 69 -7.87 -13.54 -6.65
N LEU A 70 -8.13 -13.43 -5.35
CA LEU A 70 -8.38 -12.16 -4.70
C LEU A 70 -7.03 -11.54 -4.35
N ILE A 71 -6.79 -10.28 -4.73
CA ILE A 71 -5.52 -9.61 -4.47
C ILE A 71 -5.73 -8.18 -3.95
N ASN A 72 -5.03 -7.81 -2.87
CA ASN A 72 -5.06 -6.44 -2.34
C ASN A 72 -3.87 -5.61 -2.83
N SER A 73 -3.88 -4.31 -2.50
CA SER A 73 -2.85 -3.36 -2.95
C SER A 73 -1.43 -3.62 -2.42
N GLN A 74 -1.30 -4.54 -1.45
CA GLN A 74 -0.03 -4.95 -0.86
C GLN A 74 0.48 -6.29 -1.40
N GLY A 75 -0.17 -6.82 -2.45
CA GLY A 75 0.12 -8.13 -3.03
C GLY A 75 -0.19 -9.29 -2.09
N LEU A 76 -1.14 -9.10 -1.16
CA LEU A 76 -1.70 -10.20 -0.41
C LEU A 76 -2.73 -10.92 -1.29
N VAL A 77 -2.64 -12.24 -1.34
CA VAL A 77 -3.41 -13.05 -2.28
C VAL A 77 -4.24 -14.07 -1.52
N ILE A 78 -5.48 -14.26 -1.96
CA ILE A 78 -6.30 -15.42 -1.60
C ILE A 78 -6.61 -16.17 -2.89
N THR A 79 -6.09 -17.39 -2.99
CA THR A 79 -6.52 -18.33 -4.03
C THR A 79 -7.80 -18.98 -3.56
N TRP A 80 -8.86 -18.88 -4.36
CA TRP A 80 -10.18 -19.39 -4.01
C TRP A 80 -10.39 -20.79 -4.59
N ASP A 81 -10.75 -21.75 -3.75
CA ASP A 81 -11.19 -23.08 -4.17
C ASP A 81 -12.71 -23.09 -4.29
N HIS A 82 -13.21 -23.06 -5.53
CA HIS A 82 -14.63 -23.09 -5.82
C HIS A 82 -15.33 -24.40 -5.43
N ASN A 83 -14.61 -25.52 -5.35
CA ASN A 83 -15.21 -26.79 -4.98
C ASN A 83 -15.50 -26.87 -3.48
N ASN A 84 -14.57 -26.34 -2.67
CA ASN A 84 -14.64 -26.39 -1.22
C ASN A 84 -15.15 -25.09 -0.58
N PHE A 85 -15.35 -24.03 -1.36
CA PHE A 85 -15.73 -22.69 -0.89
C PHE A 85 -14.80 -22.14 0.19
N THR A 86 -13.49 -22.37 -0.01
CA THR A 86 -12.43 -21.98 0.91
C THR A 86 -11.31 -21.22 0.20
N GLY A 87 -10.68 -20.30 0.90
CA GLY A 87 -9.56 -19.52 0.40
C GLY A 87 -8.26 -19.81 1.14
N THR A 88 -7.16 -19.88 0.40
CA THR A 88 -5.80 -20.00 0.97
C THR A 88 -4.99 -18.74 0.74
N TRP A 89 -4.34 -18.26 1.80
CA TRP A 89 -3.49 -17.09 1.75
C TRP A 89 -2.14 -17.36 1.09
N SER A 90 -1.67 -16.39 0.32
CA SER A 90 -0.32 -16.35 -0.22
C SER A 90 0.13 -14.90 -0.45
N ARG A 91 1.34 -14.73 -0.98
CA ARG A 91 1.87 -13.45 -1.46
C ARG A 91 2.02 -13.52 -2.97
N GLU A 92 1.72 -12.41 -3.63
CA GLU A 92 1.92 -12.29 -5.07
C GLU A 92 3.40 -12.39 -5.43
N GLU A 93 3.71 -13.09 -6.52
CA GLU A 93 5.08 -13.22 -7.01
C GLU A 93 5.62 -11.86 -7.48
N LEU A 94 6.90 -11.57 -7.22
CA LEU A 94 7.51 -10.27 -7.53
C LEU A 94 7.53 -9.93 -9.02
N ASN A 95 7.59 -10.94 -9.89
CA ASN A 95 7.57 -10.80 -11.35
C ASN A 95 6.14 -10.71 -11.93
N SER A 96 5.11 -10.67 -11.08
CA SER A 96 3.73 -10.62 -11.52
C SER A 96 3.40 -9.30 -12.23
N PRO A 97 2.62 -9.32 -13.33
CA PRO A 97 2.14 -8.10 -13.99
C PRO A 97 1.25 -7.25 -13.08
N PHE A 98 0.72 -7.83 -12.00
CA PHE A 98 -0.02 -7.10 -10.96
C PHE A 98 0.74 -5.88 -10.45
N TRP A 99 2.05 -5.99 -10.25
CA TRP A 99 2.86 -4.91 -9.71
C TRP A 99 3.05 -3.74 -10.67
N SER A 100 2.70 -3.92 -11.95
CA SER A 100 2.69 -2.85 -12.96
C SER A 100 1.38 -2.08 -12.98
N LEU A 101 0.38 -2.50 -12.19
CA LEU A 101 -0.90 -1.79 -12.13
C LEU A 101 -0.71 -0.41 -11.49
N PRO A 102 -1.36 0.63 -12.05
CA PRO A 102 -1.30 1.97 -11.48
C PRO A 102 -1.71 1.98 -9.99
N GLY A 103 -0.94 2.70 -9.17
CA GLY A 103 -1.23 2.90 -7.74
C GLY A 103 -0.66 1.80 -6.84
N ILE A 104 -0.18 0.71 -7.42
CA ILE A 104 0.48 -0.36 -6.70
C ILE A 104 1.95 -0.05 -6.50
N LYS A 105 2.41 -0.21 -5.27
CA LYS A 105 3.82 -0.12 -4.91
C LYS A 105 4.38 -1.53 -4.80
N THR A 106 5.45 -1.81 -5.54
CA THR A 106 6.19 -3.08 -5.35
C THR A 106 6.71 -3.16 -3.91
N PRO A 107 6.94 -4.37 -3.37
CA PRO A 107 7.57 -4.54 -2.06
C PRO A 107 8.90 -3.79 -1.94
N GLU A 108 9.65 -3.68 -3.05
CA GLU A 108 10.88 -2.92 -3.15
C GLU A 108 10.66 -1.42 -2.97
N ILE A 109 9.64 -0.85 -3.63
CA ILE A 109 9.26 0.56 -3.47
C ILE A 109 8.79 0.84 -2.04
N VAL A 110 8.02 -0.08 -1.44
CA VAL A 110 7.58 0.05 -0.03
C VAL A 110 8.78 0.01 0.92
N HIS A 111 9.73 -0.89 0.69
CA HIS A 111 10.96 -0.96 1.48
C HIS A 111 11.79 0.31 1.36
N ALA A 112 12.03 0.78 0.13
CA ALA A 112 12.79 2.00 -0.13
C ALA A 112 12.12 3.24 0.47
N GLN A 113 10.78 3.33 0.43
CA GLN A 113 10.04 4.42 1.07
C GLN A 113 10.20 4.39 2.58
N LYS A 114 10.13 3.20 3.20
CA LYS A 114 10.35 3.04 4.64
C LYS A 114 11.76 3.46 5.04
N GLU A 115 12.77 3.00 4.31
CA GLU A 115 14.17 3.40 4.54
C GLU A 115 14.36 4.92 4.40
N ASN A 116 13.77 5.53 3.36
CA ASN A 116 13.83 6.98 3.18
C ASN A 116 13.17 7.74 4.32
N SER A 117 11.98 7.32 4.79
CA SER A 117 11.33 7.96 5.94
C SER A 117 12.14 7.81 7.23
N GLU A 118 12.78 6.67 7.45
CA GLU A 118 13.67 6.46 8.61
C GLU A 118 14.93 7.33 8.51
N LEU A 119 15.48 7.52 7.31
CA LEU A 119 16.61 8.40 7.05
C LEU A 119 16.24 9.87 7.24
N GLU A 120 15.09 10.31 6.74
CA GLU A 120 14.58 11.68 6.93
C GLU A 120 14.37 12.00 8.41
N ALA A 121 13.81 11.06 9.18
CA ALA A 121 13.67 11.21 10.63
C ALA A 121 15.04 11.34 11.32
N LYS A 122 16.05 10.56 10.90
CA LYS A 122 17.43 10.68 11.41
C LYS A 122 18.07 12.01 11.06
N ILE A 123 17.90 12.49 9.82
CA ILE A 123 18.43 13.79 9.37
C ILE A 123 17.81 14.91 10.20
N SER A 124 16.48 14.91 10.34
CA SER A 124 15.77 15.92 11.14
C SER A 124 16.24 15.96 12.59
N LYS A 125 16.47 14.78 13.19
CA LYS A 125 17.03 14.67 14.54
C LYS A 125 18.44 15.26 14.64
N LEU A 126 19.33 14.88 13.73
CA LEU A 126 20.72 15.36 13.70
C LEU A 126 20.81 16.87 13.44
N GLU A 127 19.94 17.41 12.59
CA GLU A 127 19.84 18.86 12.38
C GLU A 127 19.40 19.60 13.65
N GLY A 128 18.48 19.01 14.41
CA GLY A 128 18.07 19.53 15.72
C GLY A 128 19.22 19.54 16.73
N GLU A 129 19.94 18.43 16.85
CA GLU A 129 21.10 18.28 17.73
C GLU A 129 22.23 19.27 17.34
N ASN A 130 22.53 19.41 16.04
CA ASN A 130 23.53 20.36 15.56
C ASN A 130 23.16 21.82 15.83
N LYS A 131 21.88 22.19 15.72
CA LYS A 131 21.41 23.54 16.08
C LYS A 131 21.58 23.81 17.57
N ALA A 132 21.29 22.83 18.43
CA ALA A 132 21.48 22.95 19.88
C ALA A 132 22.96 23.15 20.23
N ILE A 133 23.85 22.33 19.67
CA ILE A 133 25.31 22.41 19.91
C ILE A 133 25.89 23.75 19.44
N LYS A 134 25.45 24.25 18.27
CA LYS A 134 25.90 25.58 17.79
C LYS A 134 25.49 26.69 18.74
N LYS A 135 24.26 26.63 19.25
CA LYS A 135 23.74 27.62 20.20
C LYS A 135 24.52 27.59 21.52
N GLU A 136 24.81 26.41 22.05
CA GLU A 136 25.61 26.25 23.27
C GLU A 136 27.05 26.78 23.09
N LYS A 137 27.67 26.58 21.92
CA LYS A 137 28.97 27.15 21.60
C LYS A 137 28.95 28.67 21.51
N GLU A 138 27.95 29.24 20.85
CA GLU A 138 27.80 30.69 20.73
C GLU A 138 27.56 31.36 22.10
N GLU A 139 26.80 30.69 22.99
CA GLU A 139 26.60 31.13 24.38
C GLU A 139 27.87 30.99 25.23
N ALA A 140 28.69 29.96 25.00
CA ALA A 140 29.96 29.76 25.71
C ALA A 140 31.07 30.73 25.24
N ASP A 141 31.16 31.00 23.94
CA ASP A 141 32.16 31.92 23.36
C ASP A 141 31.78 33.41 23.54
N GLY A 142 30.50 33.70 23.81
CA GLY A 142 29.96 35.05 24.02
C GLY A 142 30.11 35.60 25.45
N ASN A 143 30.69 34.86 26.39
CA ASN A 143 30.82 35.29 27.79
C ASN A 143 32.28 35.68 28.13
N PRO A 144 32.73 36.93 27.84
CA PRO A 144 33.99 37.41 28.35
C PRO A 144 33.83 37.59 29.86
N THR A 145 34.42 36.68 30.62
CA THR A 145 34.53 36.80 32.07
C THR A 145 35.48 37.97 32.35
N TYR A 146 34.92 39.18 32.46
CA TYR A 146 35.65 40.34 32.98
C TYR A 146 35.67 40.22 34.51
N MET A 147 36.82 39.79 35.04
CA MET A 147 37.29 40.14 36.39
C MET A 147 37.85 41.56 36.39
#